data_AF-A0A949L3U5-F1
#
_entry.id   AF-A0A949L3U5-F1
#
_cell.length_a   1.000
_cell.length_b   1.000
_cell.length_c   1.000
_cell.angle_alpha   90.00
_cell.angle_beta   90.00
_cell.angle_gamma   90.00
#
_symmetry.space_group_name_H-M   'P 1'
#
loop_
_entity.id
_entity.type
_entity.pdbx_description
1 polymer ?
#
loop_
_entity_poly.entity_id
_entity_poly.type
_entity_poly.pdbx_seq_one_letter_code
_entity_poly.pdbx_strand_id
1 'polypeptide(L)'
;MKNFEKIAYDYYGDVIINKSLIQKAGFSSRAIPTYVGEWILYNFLEEGELTDEARTKISNFISRFLPQKGQKEEVKNRLLNMESVRLLNDYSVYIDLKTGKRTLVIPFLDSKDSLLTSHTLSHSIVCSLFFLY
;
A
#
# COMPACT_ATOMS: atom_id res chain seq x y z
N MET A 1 27.03 21.69 -10.96
CA MET A 1 27.11 20.22 -11.05
C MET A 1 25.81 19.74 -11.70
N LYS A 2 25.82 19.21 -12.93
CA LYS A 2 24.60 18.58 -13.48
C LYS A 2 24.48 17.22 -12.79
N ASN A 3 23.55 17.19 -11.85
CA ASN A 3 23.38 16.21 -10.78
C ASN A 3 23.06 14.82 -11.37
N PHE A 4 23.57 13.75 -10.78
CA PHE A 4 23.29 12.36 -11.17
C PHE A 4 21.78 12.09 -11.33
N GLU A 5 20.98 12.73 -10.49
CA GLU A 5 19.52 12.72 -10.44
C GLU A 5 18.90 13.23 -11.75
N LYS A 6 19.51 14.24 -12.38
CA LYS A 6 19.05 14.73 -13.68
C LYS A 6 19.30 13.70 -14.78
N ILE A 7 20.48 13.08 -14.79
CA ILE A 7 20.79 12.01 -15.76
C ILE A 7 19.84 10.82 -15.54
N ALA A 8 19.61 10.44 -14.30
CA ALA A 8 18.66 9.37 -13.99
C ALA A 8 17.25 9.71 -14.50
N TYR A 9 16.77 10.92 -14.23
CA TYR A 9 15.46 11.36 -14.73
C TYR A 9 15.41 11.41 -16.27
N ASP A 10 16.45 11.91 -16.94
CA ASP A 10 16.50 12.01 -18.39
C ASP A 10 16.43 10.62 -19.09
N TYR A 11 16.99 9.56 -18.48
CA TYR A 11 17.02 8.20 -19.05
C TYR A 11 15.88 7.30 -18.60
N TYR A 12 15.38 7.48 -17.37
CA TYR A 12 14.43 6.57 -16.74
C TYR A 12 13.08 7.25 -16.41
N GLY A 13 13.01 8.58 -16.44
CA GLY A 13 11.79 9.35 -16.21
C GLY A 13 11.16 9.07 -14.84
N ASP A 14 9.85 8.87 -14.84
CA ASP A 14 9.03 8.77 -13.64
C ASP A 14 9.27 7.49 -12.83
N VAL A 15 9.97 6.48 -13.38
CA VAL A 15 10.33 5.26 -12.62
C VAL A 15 11.43 5.51 -11.59
N ILE A 16 12.08 6.68 -11.62
CA ILE A 16 13.11 7.07 -10.65
C ILE A 16 12.46 7.58 -9.37
N ILE A 17 12.78 6.91 -8.27
CA ILE A 17 12.27 7.29 -6.95
C ILE A 17 13.40 7.89 -6.12
N ASN A 18 13.25 9.17 -5.77
CA ASN A 18 14.18 9.84 -4.86
C ASN A 18 13.90 9.41 -3.41
N LYS A 19 14.72 8.49 -2.89
CA LYS A 19 14.58 7.96 -1.51
C LYS A 19 14.64 9.02 -0.40
N SER A 20 15.25 10.18 -0.65
CA SER A 20 15.24 11.27 0.34
C SER A 20 13.82 11.84 0.56
N LEU A 21 12.94 11.74 -0.45
CA LEU A 21 11.55 12.18 -0.35
C LEU A 21 10.74 11.29 0.61
N ILE A 22 11.07 10.00 0.73
CA ILE A 22 10.42 9.08 1.68
C ILE A 22 10.60 9.57 3.11
N GLN A 23 11.81 10.03 3.44
CA GLN A 23 12.12 10.59 4.76
C GLN A 23 11.39 11.92 4.96
N LYS A 24 11.42 12.81 3.95
CA LYS A 24 10.75 14.13 4.00
C LYS A 24 9.23 14.04 4.07
N ALA A 25 8.62 12.98 3.53
CA ALA A 25 7.19 12.72 3.58
C ALA A 25 6.72 12.14 4.93
N GLY A 26 7.64 11.77 5.82
CA GLY A 26 7.31 11.28 7.16
C GLY A 26 6.67 9.89 7.15
N PHE A 27 7.07 9.02 6.23
CA PHE A 27 6.64 7.62 6.25
C PHE A 27 7.39 6.79 7.29
N SER A 28 8.61 7.19 7.67
CA SER A 28 9.44 6.46 8.64
C SER A 28 8.86 6.39 10.05
N SER A 29 8.00 7.34 10.43
CA SER A 29 7.30 7.33 11.73
C SER A 29 6.09 6.39 11.75
N ARG A 30 5.66 5.90 10.59
CA ARG A 30 4.55 4.97 10.44
C ARG A 30 5.14 3.60 10.08
N ALA A 31 4.48 2.52 10.51
CA ALA A 31 4.91 1.15 10.19
C ALA A 31 4.58 0.79 8.72
N ILE A 32 4.94 1.67 7.78
CA ILE A 32 4.72 1.54 6.34
C ILE A 32 6.00 0.94 5.75
N PRO A 33 5.94 -0.21 5.08
CA PRO A 33 7.09 -0.75 4.36
C PRO A 33 7.61 0.24 3.31
N THR A 34 8.93 0.31 3.12
CA THR A 34 9.57 1.28 2.22
C THR A 34 8.98 1.27 0.81
N TYR A 35 8.78 0.09 0.22
CA TYR A 35 8.23 -0.04 -1.13
C TYR A 35 6.81 0.55 -1.26
N VAL A 36 5.99 0.48 -0.21
CA VAL A 36 4.65 1.09 -0.18
C VAL A 36 4.78 2.60 -0.14
N GLY A 37 5.70 3.13 0.68
CA GLY A 37 6.00 4.56 0.71
C GLY A 37 6.46 5.08 -0.65
N GLU A 38 7.32 4.32 -1.34
CA GLU A 38 7.80 4.62 -2.69
C GLU A 38 6.66 4.64 -3.70
N TRP A 39 5.75 3.66 -3.66
CA TRP A 39 4.54 3.66 -4.47
C TRP A 39 3.63 4.86 -4.16
N ILE A 40 3.42 5.20 -2.89
CA ILE A 40 2.62 6.38 -2.50
C ILE A 40 3.24 7.64 -3.12
N LEU A 41 4.56 7.84 -3.00
CA LEU A 41 5.21 9.00 -3.64
C LEU A 41 4.96 9.02 -5.14
N TYR A 42 5.21 7.91 -5.82
CA TYR A 42 5.01 7.83 -7.27
C TYR A 42 3.60 8.23 -7.72
N ASN A 43 2.56 7.91 -6.93
CA ASN A 43 1.18 8.22 -7.29
C ASN A 43 0.73 9.64 -6.94
N PHE A 44 1.47 10.37 -6.09
CA PHE A 44 1.04 11.67 -5.56
C PHE A 44 2.03 12.81 -5.82
N LEU A 45 3.25 12.51 -6.28
CA LEU A 45 4.19 13.53 -6.72
C LEU A 45 3.82 14.01 -8.12
N GLU A 46 3.93 15.31 -8.32
CA GLU A 46 3.82 15.95 -9.63
C GLU A 46 5.22 16.47 -9.98
N GLU A 47 5.75 16.11 -11.16
CA GLU A 47 7.11 16.48 -11.61
C GLU A 47 8.24 16.06 -10.67
N GLY A 48 8.01 15.03 -9.83
CA GLY A 48 8.99 14.55 -8.86
C GLY A 48 9.15 15.43 -7.62
N GLU A 49 8.30 16.44 -7.42
CA GLU A 49 8.39 17.38 -6.30
C GLU A 49 7.37 17.11 -5.19
N LEU A 50 7.83 17.14 -3.94
CA LEU A 50 6.98 16.96 -2.75
C LEU A 50 6.42 18.32 -2.29
N THR A 51 5.43 18.81 -3.03
CA THR A 51 4.70 20.05 -2.73
C THR A 51 3.82 19.92 -1.49
N ASP A 52 3.36 21.04 -0.93
CA ASP A 52 2.42 21.04 0.21
C ASP A 52 1.07 20.40 -0.15
N GLU A 53 0.64 20.55 -1.40
CA GLU A 53 -0.56 19.88 -1.92
C GLU A 53 -0.36 18.36 -1.97
N ALA A 54 0.76 17.89 -2.52
CA ALA A 54 1.11 16.47 -2.55
C ALA A 54 1.16 15.88 -1.13
N ARG A 55 1.79 16.59 -0.18
CA ARG A 55 1.81 16.20 1.24
C ARG A 55 0.40 16.06 1.82
N THR A 56 -0.50 16.97 1.48
CA THR A 56 -1.90 16.95 1.94
C THR A 56 -2.65 15.77 1.33
N LYS A 57 -2.52 15.53 0.02
CA LYS A 57 -3.11 14.36 -0.68
C LYS A 57 -2.63 13.05 -0.07
N ILE A 58 -1.32 12.91 0.16
CA ILE A 58 -0.70 11.75 0.81
C ILE A 58 -1.24 11.55 2.22
N SER A 59 -1.31 12.61 3.04
CA SER A 59 -1.81 12.52 4.41
C SER A 59 -3.26 12.03 4.45
N ASN A 60 -4.11 12.57 3.58
CA ASN A 60 -5.51 12.16 3.44
C ASN A 60 -5.66 10.72 2.95
N PHE A 61 -4.81 10.28 2.03
CA PHE A 61 -4.80 8.90 1.57
C PHE A 61 -4.43 7.94 2.70
N ILE A 62 -3.36 8.23 3.43
CA ILE A 62 -2.90 7.40 4.54
C ILE A 62 -3.93 7.37 5.67
N SER A 63 -4.49 8.51 6.06
CA SER A 63 -5.49 8.55 7.15
C SER A 63 -6.76 7.78 6.80
N ARG A 64 -7.13 7.74 5.51
CA ARG A 64 -8.31 7.04 5.02
C ARG A 64 -8.11 5.54 4.87
N PHE A 65 -6.94 5.11 4.41
CA PHE A 65 -6.73 3.72 4.00
C PHE A 65 -5.77 2.93 4.90
N LEU A 66 -4.78 3.56 5.54
CA LEU A 66 -3.87 2.85 6.44
C LEU A 66 -4.51 2.76 7.83
N PRO A 67 -4.95 1.56 8.26
CA PRO A 67 -5.59 1.43 9.55
C PRO A 67 -4.61 1.64 10.70
N GLN A 68 -5.08 2.25 11.78
CA GLN A 68 -4.32 2.42 13.01
C GLN A 68 -4.43 1.17 13.89
N LYS A 69 -3.42 0.94 14.74
CA LYS A 69 -3.38 -0.25 15.63
C LYS A 69 -4.66 -0.42 16.48
N GLY A 70 -5.30 0.67 16.88
CA GLY A 70 -6.54 0.65 17.68
C GLY A 70 -7.83 0.37 16.90
N GLN A 71 -7.81 0.41 15.56
CA GLN A 71 -9.02 0.29 14.73
C GLN A 71 -9.36 -1.16 14.35
N LYS A 72 -8.61 -2.15 14.85
CA LYS A 72 -8.76 -3.56 14.48
C LYS A 72 -10.17 -4.09 14.74
N GLU A 73 -10.67 -3.90 15.96
CA GLU A 73 -11.98 -4.42 16.35
C GLU A 73 -13.13 -3.67 15.65
N GLU A 74 -12.96 -2.38 15.36
CA GLU A 74 -13.89 -1.60 14.55
C GLU A 74 -14.00 -2.19 13.13
N VAL A 75 -12.86 -2.45 12.48
CA VAL A 75 -12.83 -3.04 11.14
C VAL A 75 -13.45 -4.44 11.14
N LYS A 76 -13.15 -5.28 12.13
CA LYS A 76 -13.77 -6.61 12.25
C LYS A 76 -15.28 -6.52 12.40
N ASN A 77 -15.78 -5.62 13.23
CA ASN A 77 -17.21 -5.41 13.42
C ASN A 77 -17.90 -4.99 12.11
N ARG A 78 -17.29 -4.10 11.34
CA ARG A 78 -17.79 -3.68 10.02
C ARG A 78 -17.84 -4.84 9.03
N LEU A 79 -16.78 -5.66 8.98
CA LEU A 79 -16.75 -6.87 8.14
C LEU A 79 -17.83 -7.88 8.56
N LEU A 80 -18.06 -8.05 9.88
CA LEU A 80 -19.12 -8.91 10.41
C LEU A 80 -20.52 -8.41 10.02
N ASN A 81 -20.71 -7.09 9.92
CA ASN A 81 -21.94 -6.46 9.43
C ASN A 81 -22.06 -6.48 7.88
N MET A 82 -21.20 -7.22 7.19
CA MET A 82 -21.14 -7.30 5.71
C MET A 82 -20.86 -5.94 5.03
N GLU A 83 -20.23 -5.00 5.74
CA GLU A 83 -19.82 -3.74 5.15
C GLU A 83 -18.57 -3.91 4.27
N SER A 84 -18.50 -3.12 3.20
CA SER A 84 -17.27 -3.02 2.40
C SER A 84 -16.23 -2.15 3.11
N VAL A 85 -15.07 -2.73 3.40
CA VAL A 85 -13.91 -2.01 3.96
C VAL A 85 -12.78 -1.96 2.92
N ARG A 86 -12.16 -0.79 2.75
CA ARG A 86 -10.95 -0.62 1.92
C ARG A 86 -9.78 -0.27 2.83
N LEU A 87 -8.71 -1.05 2.76
CA LEU A 87 -7.52 -0.91 3.60
C LEU A 87 -6.27 -0.96 2.75
N LEU A 88 -5.29 -0.11 3.07
CA LEU A 88 -3.92 -0.25 2.66
C LEU A 88 -3.25 -1.21 3.65
N ASN A 89 -3.14 -2.47 3.25
CA ASN A 89 -2.51 -3.50 4.07
C ASN A 89 -1.79 -4.50 3.17
N ASP A 90 -0.74 -5.13 3.70
CA ASP A 90 -0.15 -6.30 3.08
C ASP A 90 -1.13 -7.49 3.15
N TYR A 91 -1.10 -8.39 2.18
CA TYR A 91 -1.85 -9.64 2.27
C TYR A 91 -1.11 -10.76 1.56
N SER A 92 -1.30 -11.98 2.03
CA SER A 92 -0.65 -13.16 1.46
C SER A 92 -1.68 -14.26 1.24
N VAL A 93 -1.53 -15.02 0.16
CA VAL A 93 -2.36 -16.21 -0.10
C VAL A 93 -1.48 -17.44 0.00
N TYR A 94 -1.85 -18.35 0.91
CA TYR A 94 -1.21 -19.64 1.05
C TYR A 94 -2.01 -20.70 0.31
N ILE A 95 -1.33 -21.53 -0.47
CA ILE A 95 -1.96 -22.63 -1.22
C ILE A 95 -1.42 -23.94 -0.66
N ASP A 96 -2.31 -24.77 -0.15
CA ASP A 96 -2.00 -26.16 0.18
C ASP A 96 -2.17 -27.01 -1.09
N LEU A 97 -1.06 -27.50 -1.64
CA LEU A 97 -1.05 -28.30 -2.87
C LEU A 97 -1.67 -29.69 -2.70
N LYS A 98 -1.75 -30.22 -1.47
CA LYS A 98 -2.33 -31.54 -1.21
C LYS A 98 -3.85 -31.47 -1.16
N THR A 99 -4.39 -30.43 -0.53
CA THR A 99 -5.84 -30.28 -0.34
C THR A 99 -6.49 -29.34 -1.36
N GLY A 100 -5.70 -28.53 -2.07
CA GLY A 100 -6.19 -27.45 -2.93
C GLY A 100 -6.72 -26.24 -2.15
N LYS A 101 -6.61 -26.23 -0.81
CA LYS A 101 -7.10 -25.16 0.04
C LYS A 101 -6.28 -23.88 -0.15
N ARG A 102 -6.97 -22.75 -0.28
CA ARG A 102 -6.38 -21.41 -0.38
C ARG A 102 -6.76 -20.61 0.85
N THR A 103 -5.77 -20.04 1.52
CA THR A 103 -5.96 -19.26 2.76
C THR A 103 -5.44 -17.85 2.55
N LEU A 104 -6.31 -16.85 2.66
CA LEU A 104 -5.92 -15.45 2.72
C LEU A 104 -5.44 -15.11 4.13
N VAL A 105 -4.32 -14.41 4.23
CA VAL A 105 -3.80 -13.86 5.47
C VAL A 105 -3.71 -12.35 5.32
N ILE A 106 -4.40 -11.64 6.20
CA ILE A 106 -4.36 -10.18 6.34
C ILE A 106 -3.74 -9.89 7.71
N PRO A 107 -2.44 -9.56 7.80
CA PRO A 107 -1.76 -9.37 9.08
C PRO A 107 -2.45 -8.37 10.02
N PHE A 108 -3.08 -7.32 9.47
CA PHE A 108 -3.81 -6.34 10.28
C PHE A 108 -4.99 -6.95 11.06
N LEU A 109 -5.65 -7.99 10.55
CA LEU A 109 -6.80 -8.59 11.21
C LEU A 109 -6.44 -9.64 12.25
N ASP A 110 -5.17 -10.10 12.29
CA ASP A 110 -4.70 -11.29 13.03
C ASP A 110 -5.50 -12.58 12.77
N SER A 111 -6.42 -12.56 11.81
CA SER A 111 -7.26 -13.71 11.45
C SER A 111 -6.55 -14.55 10.40
N LYS A 112 -6.33 -15.83 10.70
CA LYS A 112 -6.01 -16.89 9.73
C LYS A 112 -7.29 -17.64 9.33
N ASP A 113 -8.39 -16.92 9.18
CA ASP A 113 -9.68 -17.59 8.94
C ASP A 113 -9.88 -17.86 7.46
N SER A 114 -9.78 -19.16 7.18
CA SER A 114 -9.93 -19.78 5.89
C SER A 114 -11.38 -19.80 5.45
N LEU A 115 -11.67 -19.10 4.36
CA LEU A 115 -12.38 -19.57 3.17
C LEU A 115 -12.67 -18.33 2.33
N LEU A 116 -11.87 -18.13 1.28
CA LEU A 116 -12.22 -17.20 0.22
C LEU A 116 -13.42 -17.79 -0.54
N THR A 117 -14.62 -17.32 -0.24
CA THR A 117 -15.76 -17.51 -1.16
C THR A 117 -15.48 -16.64 -2.39
N SER A 118 -15.59 -17.22 -3.58
CA SER A 118 -15.12 -16.68 -4.87
C SER A 118 -15.73 -15.34 -5.34
N HIS A 119 -16.51 -14.65 -4.50
CA HIS A 119 -17.36 -13.53 -4.91
C HIS A 119 -16.99 -12.15 -4.35
N THR A 120 -15.99 -12.00 -3.47
CA THR A 120 -15.74 -10.73 -2.76
C THR A 120 -14.39 -10.05 -3.04
N LEU A 121 -13.71 -10.38 -4.13
CA LEU A 121 -12.54 -9.62 -4.61
C LEU A 121 -12.94 -8.76 -5.82
N SER A 122 -13.72 -7.70 -5.56
CA SER A 122 -13.94 -6.67 -6.57
C SER A 122 -12.95 -5.51 -6.37
N HIS A 123 -12.04 -5.38 -7.33
CA HIS A 123 -11.40 -4.15 -7.79
C HIS A 123 -10.92 -3.17 -6.71
N SER A 124 -9.78 -3.49 -6.06
CA SER A 124 -8.74 -2.52 -5.66
C SER A 124 -7.51 -3.27 -5.15
N ILE A 125 -6.97 -4.18 -5.95
CA ILE A 125 -5.64 -4.76 -5.72
C ILE A 125 -4.65 -3.89 -6.52
N VAL A 126 -4.25 -2.77 -5.93
CA VAL A 126 -3.19 -1.92 -6.47
C VAL A 126 -2.08 -1.87 -5.43
N CYS A 127 -1.33 -2.94 -5.30
CA CYS A 127 -0.04 -2.90 -4.61
C CYS A 127 0.92 -4.02 -5.00
N SER A 128 0.44 -5.16 -5.52
CA SER A 128 1.33 -6.30 -5.79
C SER A 128 1.70 -6.53 -7.26
N LEU A 129 1.03 -5.88 -8.23
CA LEU A 129 1.11 -6.29 -9.64
C LEU A 129 2.17 -5.55 -10.49
N PHE A 130 2.92 -4.59 -9.94
CA PHE A 130 3.85 -3.77 -10.74
C PHE A 130 5.34 -4.10 -10.61
N PHE A 131 5.74 -5.14 -9.87
CA PHE A 131 7.17 -5.50 -9.70
C PHE A 131 7.58 -6.86 -10.29
N LEU A 132 6.79 -7.38 -11.26
CA LEU A 132 7.16 -8.58 -12.02
C LEU A 132 7.49 -8.30 -13.50
N TYR A 133 7.76 -7.05 -13.86
CA TYR A 133 8.40 -6.69 -15.13
C TYR A 133 9.52 -5.69 -14.89
#